data_AF-A0A1V5MGM3-F1
#
_entry.id   AF-A0A1V5MGM3-F1
#
_cell.length_a   1.000
_cell.length_b   1.000
_cell.length_c   1.000
_cell.angle_alpha   90.00
_cell.angle_beta   90.00
_cell.angle_gamma   90.00
#
_symmetry.space_group_name_H-M   'P 1'
#
loop_
_entity.id
_entity.type
_entity.pdbx_description
1 polymer ?
#
loop_
_entity_poly.entity_id
_entity_poly.type
_entity_poly.pdbx_seq_one_letter_code
_entity_poly.pdbx_strand_id
1 'polypeptide(L)'
;MVDLFGRPVYSGYDPSAFVAFFFILSFAFCLGDVGYGLLLALGSFLLMKKFPAPAARRLLGVFLYSGLATMLVGLLTNSWFGNLTSLFPPLAPLARFQSRLALFSPVDNPADTMKLFYFSLVVGFVQITTGMLLKAKEAIRRFGALGALEGIPPLVIQLGLPFLLFTLVMRGRLPWAEPAIPVTGLVLGVAALLIIYYQWRTQSDLVLKIFFAPYTLYGLVVGNLLGDTLSYARIFALGLTGGLLAVTVNQLAGMTGAIPVIGTLFFLLLLLGGHAFNLFISTLGAYVHTSRLQYLEFFTKFYESGGRPFDPLRKQYRYLQPDGNPAAGPGT
;
A
#
# COMPACT_ATOMS: atom_id res chain seq x y z
N MET A 1 -5.18 -12.39 -4.29
CA MET A 1 -5.58 -11.01 -3.96
C MET A 1 -6.93 -10.70 -4.60
N VAL A 2 -7.04 -10.54 -5.92
CA VAL A 2 -8.32 -10.21 -6.59
C VAL A 2 -9.40 -11.30 -6.41
N ASP A 3 -9.06 -12.58 -6.54
CA ASP A 3 -10.02 -13.67 -6.31
C ASP A 3 -10.53 -13.77 -4.86
N LEU A 4 -9.80 -13.22 -3.88
CA LEU A 4 -10.15 -13.30 -2.45
C LEU A 4 -11.22 -12.29 -2.04
N PHE A 5 -11.39 -11.21 -2.80
CA PHE A 5 -12.31 -10.11 -2.49
C PHE A 5 -13.64 -10.20 -3.28
N GLY A 6 -13.79 -11.22 -4.13
CA GLY A 6 -14.86 -11.34 -5.12
C GLY A 6 -14.39 -10.83 -6.48
N ARG A 7 -14.85 -11.44 -7.59
CA ARG A 7 -14.37 -11.18 -8.96
C ARG A 7 -15.07 -9.99 -9.64
N PRO A 8 -14.39 -9.29 -10.57
CA PRO A 8 -14.97 -8.13 -11.22
C PRO A 8 -16.15 -8.54 -12.09
N VAL A 9 -17.11 -7.63 -12.26
CA VAL A 9 -18.16 -7.80 -13.26
C VAL A 9 -17.52 -7.95 -14.64
N TYR A 10 -18.07 -8.84 -15.47
CA TYR A 10 -17.52 -9.32 -16.75
C TYR A 10 -17.17 -8.21 -17.78
N SER A 11 -17.65 -6.98 -17.59
CA SER A 11 -17.38 -5.82 -18.45
C SER A 11 -16.40 -4.78 -17.87
N GLY A 12 -15.86 -5.02 -16.68
CA GLY A 12 -14.95 -4.08 -16.00
C GLY A 12 -13.50 -4.20 -16.46
N TYR A 13 -12.78 -3.08 -16.47
CA TYR A 13 -11.34 -3.05 -16.71
C TYR A 13 -10.59 -3.92 -15.71
N ASP A 14 -9.71 -4.84 -16.17
CA ASP A 14 -8.87 -5.67 -15.30
C ASP A 14 -7.88 -4.80 -14.51
N PRO A 15 -8.12 -4.50 -13.22
CA PRO A 15 -7.28 -3.60 -12.44
C PRO A 15 -6.09 -4.33 -11.82
N SER A 16 -5.91 -5.61 -12.15
CA SER A 16 -4.95 -6.53 -11.53
C SER A 16 -3.52 -6.00 -11.56
N ALA A 17 -3.10 -5.39 -12.67
CA ALA A 17 -1.78 -4.79 -12.82
C ALA A 17 -1.55 -3.60 -11.87
N PHE A 18 -2.53 -2.70 -11.76
CA PHE A 18 -2.46 -1.55 -10.86
C PHE A 18 -2.50 -1.98 -9.40
N VAL A 19 -3.39 -2.92 -9.05
CA VAL A 19 -3.47 -3.49 -7.69
C VAL A 19 -2.14 -4.14 -7.30
N ALA A 20 -1.54 -4.93 -8.20
CA ALA A 20 -0.27 -5.58 -7.93
C ALA A 20 0.86 -4.57 -7.75
N PHE A 21 0.94 -3.55 -8.60
CA PHE A 21 1.95 -2.50 -8.51
C PHE A 21 1.86 -1.74 -7.17
N PHE A 22 0.67 -1.24 -6.82
CA PHE A 22 0.50 -0.52 -5.55
C PHE A 22 0.71 -1.45 -4.34
N PHE A 23 0.31 -2.72 -4.42
CA PHE A 23 0.55 -3.67 -3.33
C PHE A 23 2.05 -3.88 -3.09
N ILE A 24 2.81 -4.12 -4.17
CA ILE A 24 4.27 -4.28 -4.10
C ILE A 24 4.92 -3.03 -3.53
N LEU A 25 4.50 -1.84 -3.99
CA LEU A 25 5.01 -0.56 -3.53
C LEU A 25 4.75 -0.33 -2.03
N SER A 26 3.49 -0.45 -1.60
CA SER A 26 3.08 -0.27 -0.21
C SER A 26 3.73 -1.29 0.72
N PHE A 27 3.90 -2.54 0.27
CA PHE A 27 4.61 -3.58 1.02
C PHE A 27 6.10 -3.27 1.16
N ALA A 28 6.74 -2.82 0.07
CA ALA A 28 8.14 -2.44 0.07
C ALA A 28 8.42 -1.30 1.06
N PHE A 29 7.56 -0.29 1.11
CA PHE A 29 7.65 0.80 2.09
C PHE A 29 7.39 0.37 3.53
N CYS A 30 6.52 -0.63 3.74
CA CYS A 30 6.21 -1.10 5.07
C CYS A 30 7.34 -1.95 5.68
N LEU A 31 8.05 -2.75 4.88
CA LEU A 31 9.14 -3.58 5.40
C LEU A 31 10.48 -2.82 5.42
N GLY A 32 10.74 -1.99 4.39
CA GLY A 32 11.76 -0.93 4.41
C GLY A 32 13.20 -1.31 4.78
N ASP A 33 13.58 -2.59 4.77
CA ASP A 33 14.89 -3.10 5.20
C ASP A 33 15.48 -4.08 4.18
N VAL A 34 16.74 -3.87 3.82
CA VAL A 34 17.47 -4.67 2.81
C VAL A 34 17.66 -6.11 3.26
N GLY A 35 18.00 -6.30 4.53
CA GLY A 35 18.27 -7.61 5.10
C GLY A 35 17.00 -8.47 5.14
N TYR A 36 15.91 -7.89 5.61
CA TYR A 36 14.61 -8.55 5.63
C TYR A 36 14.07 -8.78 4.22
N GLY A 37 14.23 -7.82 3.29
CA GLY A 37 13.86 -7.96 1.89
C GLY A 37 14.60 -9.10 1.18
N LEU A 38 15.91 -9.23 1.42
CA LEU A 38 16.72 -10.32 0.88
C LEU A 38 16.28 -11.68 1.44
N LEU A 39 16.08 -11.80 2.75
CA LEU A 39 15.60 -13.04 3.37
C LEU A 39 14.22 -13.43 2.83
N LEU A 40 13.31 -12.48 2.64
CA LEU A 40 11.99 -12.71 2.05
C LEU A 40 12.08 -13.15 0.59
N ALA A 41 12.89 -12.48 -0.22
CA ALA A 41 13.06 -12.83 -1.62
C ALA A 41 13.67 -14.24 -1.78
N LEU A 42 14.71 -14.54 -1.02
CA LEU A 42 15.42 -15.81 -1.07
C LEU A 42 14.57 -16.95 -0.49
N GLY A 43 13.87 -16.70 0.63
CA GLY A 43 12.91 -17.65 1.21
C GLY A 43 11.76 -17.96 0.24
N SER A 44 11.21 -16.95 -0.42
CA SER A 44 10.13 -17.12 -1.41
C SER A 44 10.60 -17.93 -2.62
N PHE A 45 11.81 -17.65 -3.13
CA PHE A 45 12.41 -18.40 -4.25
C PHE A 45 12.63 -19.88 -3.91
N LEU A 46 13.16 -20.19 -2.71
CA LEU A 46 13.37 -21.57 -2.25
C LEU A 46 12.04 -22.32 -2.04
N LEU A 47 11.04 -21.66 -1.46
CA LEU A 47 9.69 -22.24 -1.27
C LEU A 47 8.99 -22.53 -2.59
N MET A 48 9.18 -21.69 -3.61
CA MET A 48 8.65 -21.94 -4.97
C MET A 48 9.20 -23.21 -5.61
N LYS A 49 10.43 -23.62 -5.26
CA LYS A 49 11.03 -24.87 -5.75
C LYS A 49 10.50 -26.10 -4.99
N LYS A 50 10.07 -25.94 -3.74
CA LYS A 50 9.63 -27.04 -2.86
C LYS A 50 8.13 -27.33 -2.93
N PHE A 51 7.29 -26.34 -3.26
CA PHE A 51 5.83 -26.48 -3.33
C PHE A 51 5.30 -26.27 -4.76
N PRO A 52 4.83 -27.32 -5.46
CA PRO A 52 4.29 -27.22 -6.82
C PRO A 52 2.84 -26.74 -6.90
N ALA A 53 2.18 -26.45 -5.77
CA ALA A 53 0.78 -26.04 -5.76
C ALA A 53 0.59 -24.68 -6.48
N PRO A 54 -0.32 -24.58 -7.48
CA PRO A 54 -0.45 -23.38 -8.32
C PRO A 54 -0.91 -22.14 -7.54
N ALA A 55 -1.71 -22.31 -6.48
CA ALA A 55 -2.14 -21.21 -5.61
C ALA A 55 -0.98 -20.67 -4.76
N ALA A 56 -0.19 -21.57 -4.14
CA ALA A 56 0.97 -21.20 -3.34
C ALA A 56 2.02 -20.48 -4.19
N ARG A 57 2.26 -20.93 -5.43
CA ARG A 57 3.22 -20.31 -6.34
C ARG A 57 2.87 -18.88 -6.73
N ARG A 58 1.57 -18.55 -6.89
CA ARG A 58 1.12 -17.19 -7.18
C ARG A 58 1.36 -16.25 -6.00
N LEU A 59 1.02 -16.70 -4.79
CA LEU A 59 1.26 -15.94 -3.56
C LEU A 59 2.75 -15.73 -3.31
N LEU A 60 3.56 -16.78 -3.44
CA LEU A 60 5.01 -16.71 -3.33
C LEU A 60 5.64 -15.80 -4.41
N GLY A 61 5.08 -15.78 -5.63
CA GLY A 61 5.50 -14.84 -6.67
C GLY A 61 5.29 -13.38 -6.26
N VAL A 62 4.15 -13.06 -5.65
CA VAL A 62 3.91 -11.71 -5.12
C VAL A 62 4.90 -11.36 -4.01
N PHE A 63 5.18 -12.30 -3.09
CA PHE A 63 6.18 -12.11 -2.03
C PHE A 63 7.62 -11.97 -2.57
N LEU A 64 7.95 -12.63 -3.68
CA LEU A 64 9.25 -12.48 -4.33
C LEU A 64 9.42 -11.08 -4.91
N TYR A 65 8.44 -10.60 -5.69
CA TYR A 65 8.50 -9.24 -6.25
C TYR A 65 8.43 -8.17 -5.17
N SER A 66 7.64 -8.39 -4.12
CA SER A 66 7.58 -7.47 -2.99
C SER A 66 8.89 -7.47 -2.19
N GLY A 67 9.52 -8.62 -1.97
CA GLY A 67 10.84 -8.72 -1.33
C GLY A 67 11.96 -8.02 -2.12
N LEU A 68 11.96 -8.16 -3.45
CA LEU A 68 12.88 -7.43 -4.33
C LEU A 68 12.65 -5.91 -4.28
N ALA A 69 11.38 -5.47 -4.30
CA ALA A 69 11.04 -4.06 -4.17
C ALA A 69 11.42 -3.52 -2.78
N THR A 70 11.23 -4.31 -1.71
CA THR A 70 11.71 -3.96 -0.37
C THR A 70 13.22 -3.82 -0.34
N MET A 71 13.96 -4.68 -1.03
CA MET A 71 15.42 -4.56 -1.12
C MET A 71 15.82 -3.21 -1.74
N LEU A 72 15.14 -2.78 -2.80
CA LEU A 72 15.37 -1.48 -3.42
C LEU A 72 15.00 -0.31 -2.49
N VAL A 73 13.85 -0.38 -1.82
CA VAL A 73 13.44 0.65 -0.85
C VAL A 73 14.37 0.70 0.36
N GLY A 74 14.81 -0.46 0.85
CA GLY A 74 15.78 -0.61 1.93
C GLY A 74 17.15 0.00 1.59
N LEU A 75 17.57 -0.10 0.32
CA LEU A 75 18.80 0.54 -0.16
C LEU A 75 18.67 2.07 -0.13
N LEU A 76 17.46 2.59 -0.40
CA LEU A 76 17.17 4.03 -0.33
C LEU A 76 17.06 4.55 1.11
N THR A 77 16.54 3.74 2.04
CA THR A 77 16.38 4.06 3.47
C THR A 77 17.59 3.70 4.34
N ASN A 78 18.66 3.17 3.73
CA ASN A 78 19.90 2.80 4.41
C ASN A 78 19.74 1.79 5.56
N SER A 79 18.65 1.01 5.61
CA SER A 79 18.40 0.04 6.68
C SER A 79 18.89 -1.36 6.27
N TRP A 80 20.04 -1.76 6.81
CA TRP A 80 20.53 -3.14 6.74
C TRP A 80 20.43 -3.77 8.14
N PHE A 81 19.43 -4.64 8.36
CA PHE A 81 19.21 -5.31 9.65
C PHE A 81 19.26 -4.34 10.84
N GLY A 82 18.65 -3.15 10.73
CA GLY A 82 18.66 -2.14 11.79
C GLY A 82 20.06 -1.73 12.29
N ASN A 83 21.03 -1.55 11.39
CA ASN A 83 22.44 -1.23 11.67
C ASN A 83 23.32 -2.41 12.16
N LEU A 84 23.17 -3.60 11.59
CA LEU A 84 24.12 -4.70 11.88
C LEU A 84 25.53 -4.43 11.33
N THR A 85 25.66 -3.54 10.35
CA THR A 85 26.93 -3.20 9.70
C THR A 85 27.87 -2.36 10.57
N SER A 86 27.39 -1.69 11.62
CA SER A 86 28.24 -1.00 12.61
C SER A 86 28.79 -1.94 13.69
N LEU A 87 28.17 -3.11 13.88
CA LEU A 87 28.59 -4.15 14.85
C LEU A 87 29.63 -5.13 14.28
N PHE A 88 29.77 -5.25 12.95
CA PHE A 88 30.74 -6.15 12.30
C PHE A 88 31.81 -5.36 11.49
N PRO A 89 33.05 -5.22 12.01
CA PRO A 89 34.18 -4.58 11.33
C PRO A 89 34.52 -5.07 9.90
N PRO A 90 34.35 -6.35 9.51
CA PRO A 90 34.69 -6.81 8.15
C PRO A 90 33.72 -6.36 7.05
N LEU A 91 32.58 -5.73 7.38
CA LEU A 91 31.62 -5.17 6.40
C LEU A 91 31.87 -3.67 6.08
N ALA A 92 32.97 -3.11 6.59
CA ALA A 92 33.39 -1.72 6.36
C ALA A 92 33.44 -1.23 4.88
N PRO A 93 33.82 -2.04 3.86
CA PRO A 93 33.77 -1.58 2.47
C PRO A 93 32.33 -1.46 1.93
N LEU A 94 31.39 -2.29 2.40
CA LEU A 94 29.97 -2.12 2.09
C LEU A 94 29.41 -0.88 2.80
N ALA A 95 29.78 -0.63 4.06
CA ALA A 95 29.35 0.53 4.84
C ALA A 95 29.74 1.89 4.20
N ARG A 96 30.92 1.97 3.55
CA ARG A 96 31.37 3.17 2.81
C ARG A 96 30.65 3.38 1.47
N PHE A 97 30.19 2.30 0.82
CA PHE A 97 29.33 2.39 -0.37
C PHE A 97 27.88 2.74 0.02
N GLN A 98 27.45 2.25 1.20
CA GLN A 98 26.18 2.54 1.87
C GLN A 98 26.00 4.03 2.18
N SER A 99 27.00 4.65 2.82
CA SER A 99 26.93 6.07 3.22
C SER A 99 26.97 7.06 2.04
N ARG A 100 27.31 6.60 0.83
CA ARG A 100 27.27 7.39 -0.41
C ARG A 100 25.94 7.28 -1.17
N LEU A 101 25.13 6.25 -0.90
CA LEU A 101 23.80 6.06 -1.50
C LEU A 101 22.63 6.37 -0.54
N ALA A 102 22.89 6.47 0.76
CA ALA A 102 21.90 6.78 1.79
C ALA A 102 21.37 8.21 1.67
N LEU A 103 20.17 8.37 1.11
CA LEU A 103 19.48 9.67 1.04
C LEU A 103 18.61 9.96 2.28
N PHE A 104 18.29 8.94 3.10
CA PHE A 104 17.48 9.07 4.31
C PHE A 104 17.92 8.08 5.40
N SER A 105 18.25 8.56 6.59
CA SER A 105 18.42 7.74 7.81
C SER A 105 17.26 8.03 8.78
N PRO A 106 16.08 7.43 8.57
CA PRO A 106 14.87 7.72 9.33
C PRO A 106 14.92 7.39 10.83
N VAL A 107 15.96 6.69 11.29
CA VAL A 107 16.16 6.34 12.71
C VAL A 107 17.07 7.34 13.45
N ASP A 108 18.00 7.98 12.74
CA ASP A 108 18.98 8.88 13.37
C ASP A 108 18.53 10.35 13.36
N ASN A 109 17.72 10.75 12.38
CA ASN A 109 17.26 12.13 12.23
C ASN A 109 15.72 12.25 12.29
N PRO A 110 15.16 12.98 13.28
CA PRO A 110 13.72 13.26 13.36
C PRO A 110 13.16 13.94 12.09
N ALA A 111 14.00 14.70 11.40
CA ALA A 111 13.63 15.35 10.14
C ALA A 111 13.40 14.34 9.00
N ASP A 112 14.11 13.22 8.97
CA ASP A 112 13.96 12.19 7.94
C ASP A 112 12.76 11.28 8.23
N THR A 113 12.43 11.08 9.51
CA THR A 113 11.17 10.47 9.94
C THR A 113 9.96 11.23 9.41
N MET A 114 9.96 12.57 9.53
CA MET A 114 8.87 13.40 9.01
C MET A 114 8.78 13.35 7.48
N LYS A 115 9.91 13.30 6.77
CA LYS A 115 9.91 13.13 5.31
C LYS A 115 9.30 11.79 4.88
N LEU A 116 9.57 10.69 5.59
CA LEU A 116 8.91 9.41 5.33
C LEU A 116 7.40 9.46 5.60
N PHE A 117 6.98 10.17 6.65
CA PHE A 117 5.56 10.39 6.93
C PHE A 117 4.89 11.14 5.76
N TYR A 118 5.44 12.27 5.32
CA TYR A 118 4.92 13.01 4.16
C TYR A 118 4.92 12.15 2.90
N PHE A 119 5.98 11.38 2.68
CA PHE A 119 6.07 10.48 1.54
C PHE A 119 4.97 9.40 1.56
N SER A 120 4.67 8.82 2.72
CA SER A 120 3.58 7.83 2.85
C SER A 120 2.21 8.41 2.49
N LEU A 121 1.94 9.67 2.88
CA LEU A 121 0.72 10.37 2.52
C LEU A 121 0.67 10.65 1.01
N VAL A 122 1.80 11.03 0.40
CA VAL A 122 1.88 11.24 -1.06
C VAL A 122 1.61 9.94 -1.82
N VAL A 123 2.18 8.82 -1.41
CA VAL A 123 1.90 7.50 -2.01
C VAL A 123 0.41 7.17 -1.91
N GLY A 124 -0.19 7.38 -0.73
CA GLY A 124 -1.63 7.20 -0.53
C GLY A 124 -2.47 8.08 -1.43
N PHE A 125 -2.12 9.36 -1.50
CA PHE A 125 -2.78 10.33 -2.37
C PHE A 125 -2.72 9.94 -3.85
N VAL A 126 -1.56 9.49 -4.33
CA VAL A 126 -1.37 9.01 -5.70
C VAL A 126 -2.20 7.75 -5.97
N GLN A 127 -2.25 6.82 -5.01
CA GLN A 127 -3.03 5.59 -5.14
C GLN A 127 -4.53 5.87 -5.19
N ILE A 128 -5.05 6.74 -4.31
CA ILE A 128 -6.46 7.16 -4.28
C ILE A 128 -6.83 7.88 -5.57
N THR A 129 -5.98 8.81 -6.02
CA THR A 129 -6.17 9.53 -7.29
C THR A 129 -6.22 8.57 -8.47
N THR A 130 -5.35 7.56 -8.48
CA THR A 130 -5.36 6.51 -9.51
C THR A 130 -6.68 5.72 -9.47
N GLY A 131 -7.16 5.34 -8.28
CA GLY A 131 -8.47 4.68 -8.12
C GLY A 131 -9.64 5.51 -8.67
N MET A 132 -9.64 6.82 -8.38
CA MET A 132 -10.63 7.74 -8.95
C MET A 132 -10.50 7.91 -10.47
N LEU A 133 -9.28 7.90 -11.02
CA LEU A 133 -9.06 7.98 -12.46
C LEU A 133 -9.65 6.76 -13.18
N LEU A 134 -9.49 5.57 -12.60
CA LEU A 134 -10.13 4.36 -13.11
C LEU A 134 -11.67 4.49 -13.04
N LYS A 135 -12.21 4.99 -11.92
CA LYS A 135 -13.66 5.25 -11.78
C LYS A 135 -14.17 6.20 -12.87
N ALA A 136 -13.47 7.32 -13.09
CA ALA A 136 -13.86 8.31 -14.08
C ALA A 136 -13.82 7.75 -15.51
N LYS A 137 -12.76 6.99 -15.84
CA LYS A 137 -12.63 6.34 -17.15
C LYS A 137 -13.76 5.34 -17.41
N GLU A 138 -14.12 4.55 -16.39
CA GLU A 138 -15.23 3.59 -16.49
C GLU A 138 -16.59 4.31 -16.62
N ALA A 139 -16.84 5.36 -15.84
CA ALA A 139 -18.07 6.15 -15.92
C ALA A 139 -18.26 6.78 -17.31
N ILE A 140 -17.20 7.38 -17.87
CA ILE A 140 -17.21 7.95 -19.23
C ILE A 140 -17.52 6.89 -20.28
N ARG A 141 -16.98 5.67 -20.13
CA ARG A 141 -17.25 4.57 -21.07
C ARG A 141 -18.69 4.07 -21.00
N ARG A 142 -19.29 3.99 -19.82
CA ARG A 142 -20.65 3.45 -19.64
C ARG A 142 -21.76 4.45 -20.00
N PHE A 143 -21.60 5.73 -19.65
CA PHE A 143 -22.68 6.74 -19.74
C PHE A 143 -22.32 7.97 -20.58
N GLY A 144 -21.17 7.96 -21.27
CA GLY A 144 -20.74 9.06 -22.14
C GLY A 144 -20.61 10.40 -21.39
N ALA A 145 -21.29 11.44 -21.90
CA ALA A 145 -21.24 12.78 -21.33
C ALA A 145 -21.83 12.87 -19.90
N LEU A 146 -22.82 12.04 -19.56
CA LEU A 146 -23.38 11.98 -18.21
C LEU A 146 -22.41 11.30 -17.23
N GLY A 147 -21.68 10.29 -17.68
CA GLY A 147 -20.63 9.64 -16.90
C GLY A 147 -19.40 10.52 -16.67
N ALA A 148 -19.09 11.41 -17.61
CA ALA A 148 -18.06 12.43 -17.43
C ALA A 148 -18.38 13.39 -16.27
N LEU A 149 -19.66 13.74 -16.10
CA LEU A 149 -20.13 14.59 -14.99
C LEU A 149 -20.10 13.87 -13.63
N GLU A 150 -20.12 12.53 -13.62
CA GLU A 150 -19.96 11.76 -12.39
C GLU A 150 -18.49 11.56 -12.00
N GLY A 151 -17.62 11.35 -13.00
CA GLY A 151 -16.22 10.97 -12.78
C GLY A 151 -15.25 12.13 -12.64
N ILE A 152 -15.41 13.19 -13.43
CA ILE A 152 -14.43 14.29 -13.53
C ILE A 152 -14.51 15.25 -12.33
N PRO A 153 -15.70 15.70 -11.87
CA PRO A 153 -15.75 16.66 -10.77
C PRO A 153 -15.15 16.16 -9.45
N PRO A 154 -15.34 14.88 -9.02
CA PRO A 154 -14.65 14.36 -7.84
C PRO A 154 -13.12 14.36 -7.95
N LEU A 155 -12.57 14.08 -9.15
CA LEU A 155 -11.14 14.17 -9.41
C LEU A 155 -10.60 15.59 -9.29
N VAL A 156 -11.34 16.57 -9.81
CA VAL A 156 -10.98 17.99 -9.73
C VAL A 156 -10.95 18.46 -8.28
N ILE A 157 -11.89 18.01 -7.44
CA ILE A 157 -11.88 18.34 -6.01
C ILE A 157 -10.72 17.65 -5.28
N GLN A 158 -10.48 16.37 -5.57
CA GLN A 158 -9.39 15.61 -4.95
C GLN A 158 -8.01 16.23 -5.22
N LEU A 159 -7.76 16.71 -6.45
CA LEU A 159 -6.50 17.35 -6.83
C LEU A 159 -6.47 18.83 -6.45
N GLY A 160 -7.61 19.52 -6.58
CA GLY A 160 -7.70 20.96 -6.38
C GLY A 160 -7.65 21.37 -4.91
N LEU A 161 -8.21 20.59 -3.98
CA LEU A 161 -8.22 20.97 -2.56
C LEU A 161 -6.81 20.95 -1.92
N PRO A 162 -5.97 19.91 -2.12
CA PRO A 162 -4.58 19.93 -1.65
C PRO A 162 -3.75 21.00 -2.33
N PHE A 163 -3.98 21.25 -3.62
CA PHE A 163 -3.30 22.31 -4.35
C PHE A 163 -3.67 23.70 -3.82
N LEU A 164 -4.95 23.94 -3.52
CA LEU A 164 -5.42 25.16 -2.87
C LEU A 164 -4.73 25.33 -1.50
N LEU A 165 -4.76 24.30 -0.65
CA LEU A 165 -4.09 24.33 0.66
C LEU A 165 -2.59 24.62 0.52
N PHE A 166 -1.92 24.02 -0.47
CA PHE A 166 -0.51 24.29 -0.75
C PHE A 166 -0.26 25.75 -1.14
N THR A 167 -1.07 26.30 -2.05
CA THR A 167 -0.96 27.72 -2.45
C THR A 167 -1.23 28.68 -1.29
N LEU A 168 -2.15 28.33 -0.38
CA LEU A 168 -2.42 29.12 0.83
C LEU A 168 -1.26 29.09 1.84
N VAL A 169 -0.60 27.95 2.02
CA VAL A 169 0.57 27.81 2.91
C VAL A 169 1.82 28.50 2.32
N MET A 170 1.95 28.51 1.00
CA MET A 170 3.05 29.18 0.28
C MET A 170 2.77 30.65 -0.04
N ARG A 171 1.67 31.18 0.48
CA ARG A 171 1.29 32.58 0.34
C ARG A 171 2.43 33.48 0.83
N GLY A 172 2.88 34.40 -0.02
CA GLY A 172 4.02 35.30 0.24
C GLY A 172 5.42 34.67 0.08
N ARG A 173 5.55 33.35 -0.12
CA ARG A 173 6.85 32.70 -0.42
C ARG A 173 7.10 32.52 -1.91
N LEU A 174 6.04 32.28 -2.68
CA LEU A 174 6.11 32.01 -4.12
C LEU A 174 5.29 33.05 -4.90
N PRO A 175 5.88 33.74 -5.91
CA PRO A 175 5.19 34.78 -6.68
C PRO A 175 3.93 34.29 -7.41
N TRP A 176 3.90 33.00 -7.75
CA TRP A 176 2.80 32.36 -8.48
C TRP A 176 1.67 31.85 -7.56
N ALA A 177 1.86 31.83 -6.24
CA ALA A 177 0.86 31.30 -5.31
C ALA A 177 -0.34 32.24 -5.13
N GLU A 178 -0.13 33.55 -5.03
CA GLU A 178 -1.20 34.55 -4.87
C GLU A 178 -2.22 34.55 -6.04
N PRO A 179 -1.82 34.59 -7.32
CA PRO A 179 -2.78 34.56 -8.43
C PRO A 179 -3.45 33.17 -8.61
N ALA A 180 -2.85 32.10 -8.07
CA ALA A 180 -3.41 30.75 -8.18
C ALA A 180 -4.60 30.50 -7.23
N ILE A 181 -4.69 31.20 -6.09
CA ILE A 181 -5.77 31.04 -5.10
C ILE A 181 -7.17 31.31 -5.69
N PRO A 182 -7.45 32.46 -6.34
CA PRO A 182 -8.79 32.72 -6.88
C PRO A 182 -9.16 31.78 -8.04
N VAL A 183 -8.19 31.41 -8.88
CA VAL A 183 -8.41 30.51 -10.02
C VAL A 183 -8.76 29.11 -9.52
N THR A 184 -8.02 28.59 -8.55
CA THR A 184 -8.27 27.27 -7.97
C THR A 184 -9.58 27.23 -7.18
N GLY A 185 -9.89 28.30 -6.44
CA GLY A 185 -11.19 28.45 -5.77
C GLY A 185 -12.37 28.43 -6.75
N LEU A 186 -12.25 29.12 -7.89
CA LEU A 186 -13.27 29.12 -8.94
C LEU A 186 -13.46 27.70 -9.53
N VAL A 187 -12.37 27.02 -9.86
CA VAL A 187 -12.40 25.66 -10.44
C VAL A 187 -13.05 24.67 -9.47
N LEU A 188 -12.75 24.76 -8.17
CA LEU A 188 -13.37 23.95 -7.13
C LEU A 188 -14.86 24.27 -6.96
N GLY A 189 -15.24 25.55 -7.02
CA GLY A 189 -16.62 25.99 -6.99
C GLY A 189 -17.43 25.42 -8.16
N VAL A 190 -16.89 25.48 -9.38
CA VAL A 190 -17.50 24.89 -10.58
C VAL A 190 -17.63 23.37 -10.44
N ALA A 191 -16.58 22.69 -9.96
CA ALA A 191 -16.64 21.24 -9.75
C ALA A 191 -17.72 20.85 -8.71
N ALA A 192 -17.85 21.60 -7.62
CA ALA A 192 -18.89 21.38 -6.62
C ALA A 192 -20.30 21.59 -7.23
N LEU A 193 -20.49 22.64 -8.04
CA LEU A 193 -21.75 22.88 -8.74
C LEU A 193 -22.10 21.77 -9.74
N LEU A 194 -21.12 21.21 -10.46
CA LEU A 194 -21.33 20.09 -11.37
C LEU A 194 -21.78 18.82 -10.64
N ILE A 195 -21.24 18.56 -9.44
CA ILE A 195 -21.70 17.44 -8.59
C ILE A 195 -23.14 17.66 -8.15
N ILE A 196 -23.48 18.86 -7.71
CA ILE A 196 -24.85 19.23 -7.31
C ILE A 196 -25.79 19.05 -8.50
N TYR A 197 -25.40 19.49 -9.70
CA TYR A 197 -26.17 19.35 -10.93
C TYR A 197 -26.39 17.89 -11.33
N TYR A 198 -25.35 17.05 -11.26
CA TYR A 198 -25.46 15.63 -11.54
C TYR A 198 -26.43 14.93 -10.58
N GLN A 199 -26.32 15.22 -9.28
CA GLN A 199 -27.22 14.65 -8.27
C GLN A 199 -28.66 15.14 -8.41
N TRP A 200 -28.84 16.39 -8.83
CA TRP A 200 -30.15 16.96 -9.12
C TRP A 200 -30.89 16.23 -10.25
N ARG A 201 -30.15 15.76 -11.28
CA ARG A 201 -30.69 15.00 -12.42
C ARG A 201 -30.95 13.52 -12.13
N THR A 202 -30.18 12.92 -11.22
CA THR A 202 -30.17 11.45 -11.05
C THR A 202 -31.20 10.96 -10.04
N GLN A 203 -31.58 11.78 -9.06
CA GLN A 203 -32.55 11.42 -8.01
C GLN A 203 -33.98 11.84 -8.41
N SER A 204 -34.99 11.05 -8.07
CA SER A 204 -36.41 11.38 -8.33
C SER A 204 -37.03 12.28 -7.26
N ASP A 205 -36.68 12.10 -5.98
CA ASP A 205 -37.32 12.79 -4.85
C ASP A 205 -36.63 14.09 -4.44
N LEU A 206 -37.43 15.13 -4.16
CA LEU A 206 -36.94 16.47 -3.81
C LEU A 206 -36.14 16.50 -2.48
N VAL A 207 -36.57 15.71 -1.49
CA VAL A 207 -35.92 15.63 -0.16
C VAL A 207 -34.57 14.93 -0.26
N LEU A 208 -34.49 13.84 -1.02
CA LEU A 208 -33.24 13.11 -1.24
C LEU A 208 -32.22 13.98 -1.99
N LYS A 209 -32.64 14.85 -2.91
CA LYS A 209 -31.75 15.79 -3.63
C LYS A 209 -31.02 16.77 -2.72
N ILE A 210 -31.76 17.43 -1.83
CA ILE A 210 -31.22 18.48 -0.95
C ILE A 210 -30.25 17.87 0.07
N PHE A 211 -30.50 16.64 0.50
CA PHE A 211 -29.63 15.94 1.46
C PHE A 211 -28.39 15.33 0.80
N PHE A 212 -28.54 14.63 -0.32
CA PHE A 212 -27.42 13.93 -0.93
C PHE A 212 -26.38 14.86 -1.55
N ALA A 213 -26.78 16.04 -2.06
CA ALA A 213 -25.87 17.02 -2.65
C ALA A 213 -24.71 17.43 -1.70
N PRO A 214 -24.96 18.02 -0.51
CA PRO A 214 -23.91 18.33 0.45
C PRO A 214 -23.27 17.06 1.05
N TYR A 215 -24.03 15.98 1.23
CA TYR A 215 -23.50 14.73 1.76
C TYR A 215 -22.40 14.14 0.88
N THR A 216 -22.55 14.15 -0.45
CA THR A 216 -21.49 13.64 -1.35
C THR A 216 -20.26 14.52 -1.36
N LEU A 217 -20.42 15.85 -1.30
CA LEU A 217 -19.29 16.78 -1.19
C LEU A 217 -18.54 16.55 0.13
N TYR A 218 -19.27 16.42 1.23
CA TYR A 218 -18.72 16.08 2.54
C TYR A 218 -18.01 14.73 2.52
N GLY A 219 -18.64 13.68 1.98
CA GLY A 219 -18.05 12.35 1.89
C GLY A 219 -16.80 12.29 1.01
N LEU A 220 -16.75 13.12 -0.04
CA LEU A 220 -15.57 13.25 -0.88
C LEU A 220 -14.42 13.92 -0.13
N VAL A 221 -14.67 15.03 0.55
CA VAL A 221 -13.62 15.78 1.27
C VAL A 221 -13.19 15.06 2.54
N VAL A 222 -14.12 14.67 3.40
CA VAL A 222 -13.82 14.06 4.70
C VAL A 222 -13.47 12.58 4.57
N GLY A 223 -14.22 11.82 3.77
CA GLY A 223 -13.97 10.39 3.59
C GLY A 223 -12.78 10.13 2.68
N ASN A 224 -12.84 10.62 1.43
CA ASN A 224 -11.89 10.24 0.39
C ASN A 224 -10.55 10.98 0.51
N LEU A 225 -10.60 12.30 0.68
CA LEU A 225 -9.38 13.09 0.74
C LEU A 225 -8.71 12.96 2.11
N LEU A 226 -9.43 13.24 3.20
CA LEU A 226 -8.83 13.21 4.54
C LEU A 226 -8.72 11.79 5.09
N GLY A 227 -9.83 11.06 5.18
CA GLY A 227 -9.88 9.74 5.80
C GLY A 227 -8.97 8.73 5.14
N ASP A 228 -9.11 8.53 3.82
CA ASP A 228 -8.34 7.53 3.11
C ASP A 228 -6.85 7.92 3.03
N THR A 229 -6.51 9.18 2.73
CA THR A 229 -5.10 9.61 2.68
C THR A 229 -4.42 9.48 4.05
N LEU A 230 -5.11 9.85 5.15
CA LEU A 230 -4.56 9.69 6.50
C LEU A 230 -4.42 8.22 6.91
N SER A 231 -5.21 7.30 6.35
CA SER A 231 -5.06 5.87 6.62
C SER A 231 -3.70 5.32 6.14
N TYR A 232 -3.07 5.95 5.13
CA TYR A 232 -1.72 5.58 4.67
C TYR A 232 -0.61 5.91 5.66
N ALA A 233 -0.87 6.78 6.66
CA ALA A 233 0.05 6.97 7.79
C ALA A 233 0.38 5.65 8.51
N ARG A 234 -0.49 4.64 8.37
CA ARG A 234 -0.27 3.30 8.90
C ARG A 234 0.93 2.59 8.27
N ILE A 235 1.17 2.75 6.96
CA ILE A 235 2.35 2.16 6.30
C ILE A 235 3.63 2.71 6.94
N PHE A 236 3.66 4.03 7.13
CA PHE A 236 4.78 4.70 7.79
C PHE A 236 4.99 4.21 9.22
N ALA A 237 3.92 4.13 10.03
CA ALA A 237 4.01 3.67 11.42
C ALA A 237 4.60 2.25 11.52
N LEU A 238 4.15 1.33 10.66
CA LEU A 238 4.63 -0.06 10.66
C LEU A 238 6.10 -0.17 10.21
N GLY A 239 6.50 0.58 9.19
CA GLY A 239 7.90 0.63 8.75
C GLY A 239 8.83 1.18 9.84
N LEU A 240 8.39 2.24 10.53
CA LEU A 240 9.13 2.81 11.65
C LEU A 240 9.21 1.85 12.83
N THR A 241 8.11 1.16 13.19
CA THR A 241 8.12 0.16 14.26
C THR A 241 9.05 -1.02 13.94
N GLY A 242 9.03 -1.54 12.71
CA GLY A 242 9.93 -2.63 12.31
C GLY A 242 11.41 -2.25 12.37
N GLY A 243 11.74 -1.02 11.94
CA GLY A 243 13.10 -0.47 12.04
C GLY A 243 13.54 -0.24 13.50
N LEU A 244 12.68 0.35 14.33
CA LEU A 244 12.97 0.56 15.75
C LEU A 244 13.14 -0.76 16.50
N LEU A 245 12.30 -1.77 16.22
CA LEU A 245 12.46 -3.11 16.79
C LEU A 245 13.79 -3.76 16.39
N ALA A 246 14.24 -3.58 15.15
CA ALA A 246 15.55 -4.08 14.73
C ALA A 246 16.69 -3.41 15.52
N VAL A 247 16.60 -2.09 15.74
CA VAL A 247 17.59 -1.33 16.51
C VAL A 247 17.58 -1.73 17.98
N THR A 248 16.41 -1.93 18.61
CA THR A 248 16.36 -2.37 20.01
C THR A 248 16.90 -3.78 20.19
N VAL A 249 16.63 -4.71 19.26
CA VAL A 249 17.24 -6.05 19.25
C VAL A 249 18.76 -5.95 19.18
N ASN A 250 19.30 -5.08 18.31
CA ASN A 250 20.74 -4.87 18.18
C ASN A 250 21.37 -4.27 19.44
N GLN A 251 20.71 -3.30 20.07
CA GLN A 251 21.16 -2.71 21.33
C GLN A 251 21.17 -3.74 22.47
N LEU A 252 20.10 -4.52 22.61
CA LEU A 252 20.01 -5.59 23.62
C LEU A 252 21.08 -6.66 23.38
N ALA A 253 21.28 -7.08 22.13
CA ALA A 253 22.35 -8.00 21.78
C ALA A 253 23.72 -7.42 22.18
N GLY A 254 24.04 -6.19 21.73
CA GLY A 254 25.31 -5.51 22.02
C GLY A 254 25.63 -5.41 23.51
N MET A 255 24.64 -5.14 24.37
CA MET A 255 24.82 -5.10 25.83
C MET A 255 25.12 -6.48 26.43
N THR A 256 24.51 -7.55 25.91
CA THR A 256 24.76 -8.93 26.39
C THR A 256 26.11 -9.50 25.96
N GLY A 257 26.70 -8.99 24.87
CA GLY A 257 28.02 -9.41 24.37
C GLY A 257 29.21 -9.01 25.25
N ALA A 258 29.01 -8.15 26.25
CA ALA A 258 30.07 -7.67 27.15
C ALA A 258 30.47 -8.69 28.25
N ILE A 259 29.72 -9.77 28.43
CA ILE A 259 29.99 -10.80 29.47
C ILE A 259 30.68 -12.02 28.82
N PRO A 260 31.85 -12.48 29.32
CA PRO A 260 32.55 -13.63 28.74
C PRO A 260 31.71 -14.92 28.76
N VAL A 261 31.70 -15.65 27.63
CA VAL A 261 31.11 -16.99 27.39
C VAL A 261 29.57 -17.06 27.49
N ILE A 262 28.97 -16.69 28.62
CA ILE A 262 27.50 -16.70 28.79
C ILE A 262 26.86 -15.61 27.92
N GLY A 263 27.52 -14.45 27.83
CA GLY A 263 27.06 -13.34 26.99
C GLY A 263 27.05 -13.68 25.50
N THR A 264 27.97 -14.52 25.02
CA THR A 264 28.03 -14.93 23.60
C THR A 264 26.83 -15.78 23.18
N LEU A 265 26.37 -16.68 24.06
CA LEU A 265 25.18 -17.51 23.79
C LEU A 265 23.91 -16.64 23.73
N PHE A 266 23.73 -15.73 24.70
CA PHE A 266 22.60 -14.80 24.73
C PHE A 266 22.65 -13.80 23.58
N PHE A 267 23.83 -13.31 23.21
CA PHE A 267 24.05 -12.46 22.05
C PHE A 267 23.57 -13.13 20.76
N LEU A 268 23.99 -14.39 20.52
CA LEU A 268 23.61 -15.13 19.32
C LEU A 268 22.11 -15.46 19.31
N LEU A 269 21.54 -15.81 20.46
CA LEU A 269 20.11 -16.07 20.60
C LEU A 269 19.27 -14.81 20.34
N LEU A 270 19.65 -13.66 20.91
CA LEU A 270 18.94 -12.40 20.71
C LEU A 270 19.07 -11.89 19.27
N LEU A 271 20.26 -12.01 18.66
CA LEU A 271 20.46 -11.60 17.28
C LEU A 271 19.67 -12.47 16.32
N LEU A 272 19.80 -13.81 16.41
CA LEU A 272 19.09 -14.71 15.50
C LEU A 272 17.58 -14.75 15.79
N GLY A 273 17.20 -14.96 17.04
CA GLY A 273 15.81 -15.07 17.47
C GLY A 273 15.06 -13.74 17.40
N GLY A 274 15.67 -12.65 17.84
CA GLY A 274 15.08 -11.31 17.80
C GLY A 274 14.86 -10.83 16.37
N HIS A 275 15.83 -11.02 15.46
CA HIS A 275 15.61 -10.66 14.06
C HIS A 275 14.66 -11.61 13.33
N ALA A 276 14.65 -12.90 13.65
CA ALA A 276 13.66 -13.83 13.09
C ALA A 276 12.24 -13.44 13.51
N PHE A 277 12.05 -13.09 14.79
CA PHE A 277 10.79 -12.59 15.31
C PHE A 277 10.38 -11.26 14.67
N ASN A 278 11.31 -10.31 14.57
CA ASN A 278 11.05 -9.02 13.95
C ASN A 278 10.65 -9.19 12.47
N LEU A 279 11.40 -9.99 11.72
CA LEU A 279 11.08 -10.33 10.33
C LEU A 279 9.66 -10.88 10.22
N PHE A 280 9.28 -11.82 11.10
CA PHE A 280 7.96 -12.44 11.07
C PHE A 280 6.84 -11.43 11.33
N ILE A 281 6.93 -10.64 12.40
CA ILE A 281 5.89 -9.66 12.78
C ILE A 281 5.83 -8.52 11.76
N SER A 282 6.96 -7.98 11.32
CA SER A 282 6.99 -6.92 10.31
C SER A 282 6.43 -7.40 8.97
N THR A 283 6.73 -8.63 8.56
CA THR A 283 6.18 -9.20 7.30
C THR A 283 4.67 -9.42 7.39
N LEU A 284 4.19 -10.01 8.48
CA LEU A 284 2.74 -10.22 8.68
C LEU A 284 1.99 -8.91 8.81
N GLY A 285 2.52 -7.95 9.58
CA GLY A 285 1.96 -6.61 9.70
C GLY A 285 1.90 -5.90 8.36
N ALA A 286 3.00 -5.91 7.60
CA ALA A 286 3.04 -5.36 6.25
C ALA A 286 2.00 -6.00 5.34
N TYR A 287 1.90 -7.33 5.33
CA TYR A 287 0.93 -8.04 4.50
C TYR A 287 -0.53 -7.69 4.86
N VAL A 288 -0.90 -7.77 6.14
CA VAL A 288 -2.29 -7.52 6.58
C VAL A 288 -2.68 -6.08 6.32
N HIS A 289 -1.82 -5.11 6.67
CA HIS A 289 -2.15 -3.71 6.51
C HIS A 289 -2.17 -3.26 5.06
N THR A 290 -1.25 -3.72 4.21
CA THR A 290 -1.28 -3.40 2.77
C THR A 290 -2.48 -4.04 2.08
N SER A 291 -2.88 -5.26 2.48
CA SER A 291 -4.09 -5.88 1.98
C SER A 291 -5.34 -5.07 2.37
N ARG A 292 -5.40 -4.54 3.59
CA ARG A 292 -6.49 -3.66 4.05
C ARG A 292 -6.59 -2.39 3.21
N LEU A 293 -5.48 -1.70 2.98
CA LEU A 293 -5.47 -0.47 2.17
C LEU A 293 -6.00 -0.77 0.76
N GLN A 294 -5.59 -1.91 0.18
CA GLN A 294 -6.04 -2.29 -1.16
C GLN A 294 -7.54 -2.57 -1.17
N TYR A 295 -8.04 -3.33 -0.20
CA TYR A 295 -9.44 -3.72 -0.09
C TYR A 295 -10.38 -2.57 0.27
N LEU A 296 -10.02 -1.72 1.23
CA LEU A 296 -10.91 -0.69 1.74
C LEU A 296 -10.76 0.65 1.05
N GLU A 297 -9.58 1.00 0.55
CA GLU A 297 -9.30 2.35 0.04
C GLU A 297 -9.10 2.36 -1.48
N PHE A 298 -8.58 1.28 -2.07
CA PHE A 298 -8.42 1.19 -3.52
C PHE A 298 -9.64 0.56 -4.18
N PHE A 299 -10.02 -0.66 -3.79
CA PHE A 299 -11.14 -1.38 -4.42
C PHE A 299 -12.48 -0.65 -4.27
N THR A 300 -12.78 -0.04 -3.13
CA THR A 300 -14.06 0.69 -2.93
C THR A 300 -14.26 1.88 -3.87
N LYS A 301 -13.22 2.35 -4.56
CA LYS A 301 -13.31 3.51 -5.46
C LYS A 301 -13.73 3.16 -6.88
N PHE A 302 -13.36 1.98 -7.37
CA PHE A 302 -13.59 1.59 -8.76
C PHE A 302 -14.37 0.27 -8.89
N TYR A 303 -14.47 -0.51 -7.80
CA TYR A 303 -14.92 -1.88 -7.87
C TYR A 303 -16.40 -2.03 -7.52
N GLU A 304 -17.21 -2.29 -8.54
CA GLU A 304 -18.55 -2.85 -8.35
C GLU A 304 -18.43 -4.37 -8.20
N SER A 305 -18.74 -4.88 -7.00
CA SER A 305 -18.76 -6.32 -6.73
C SER A 305 -20.05 -6.95 -7.27
N GLY A 306 -19.93 -8.02 -8.05
CA GLY A 306 -21.10 -8.72 -8.62
C GLY A 306 -20.84 -9.70 -9.77
N GLY A 307 -19.59 -9.94 -10.16
CA GLY A 307 -19.26 -10.86 -11.25
C GLY A 307 -19.48 -12.33 -10.87
N ARG A 308 -20.25 -13.07 -11.67
CA ARG A 308 -20.37 -14.53 -11.54
C ARG A 308 -19.10 -15.19 -12.12
N PRO A 309 -18.53 -16.23 -11.44
CA PRO A 309 -17.39 -16.94 -11.99
C PRO A 309 -17.79 -17.62 -13.30
N PHE A 310 -17.00 -17.40 -14.36
CA PHE A 310 -17.06 -18.26 -15.54
C PHE A 310 -16.59 -19.64 -15.13
N ASP A 311 -17.51 -20.61 -15.08
CA ASP A 311 -17.21 -22.02 -14.89
C ASP A 311 -17.15 -22.68 -16.27
N PRO A 312 -15.95 -22.80 -16.88
CA PRO A 312 -15.83 -23.49 -18.15
C PRO A 312 -16.19 -24.96 -17.96
N LEU A 313 -16.85 -25.55 -18.95
CA LEU A 313 -17.13 -26.98 -18.99
C LEU A 313 -15.80 -27.76 -18.96
N ARG A 314 -15.40 -28.21 -17.76
CA ARG A 314 -14.12 -28.88 -17.51
C ARG A 314 -14.37 -30.29 -17.00
N LYS A 315 -13.70 -31.28 -17.60
CA LYS A 315 -13.68 -32.65 -17.07
C LYS A 315 -13.03 -32.64 -15.69
N GLN A 316 -13.84 -32.74 -14.63
CA GLN A 316 -13.34 -32.97 -13.28
C GLN A 316 -13.00 -34.45 -13.15
N TYR A 317 -11.71 -34.79 -13.12
CA TYR A 317 -11.27 -36.13 -12.79
C TYR A 317 -11.43 -36.32 -11.28
N ARG A 318 -12.52 -36.97 -10.87
CA ARG A 318 -12.69 -37.40 -9.48
C ARG A 318 -11.67 -38.49 -9.22
N TYR A 319 -10.69 -38.24 -8.36
CA TYR A 319 -9.77 -39.27 -7.91
C TYR A 319 -10.59 -40.34 -7.18
N LEU A 320 -10.77 -41.49 -7.83
CA LEU A 320 -11.22 -42.70 -7.15
C LEU A 320 -10.04 -43.17 -6.31
N GLN A 321 -10.20 -43.19 -4.99
CA GLN A 321 -9.30 -43.97 -4.14
C GLN A 321 -9.39 -45.44 -4.57
N PRO A 322 -8.29 -46.23 -4.52
CA PRO A 322 -8.30 -47.64 -4.93
C PRO A 322 -9.31 -48.53 -4.19
N ASP A 323 -9.89 -48.03 -3.10
CA ASP A 323 -10.79 -48.76 -2.22
C ASP A 323 -12.23 -48.25 -2.32
N GLY A 324 -12.85 -48.27 -3.51
CA GLY A 324 -14.31 -48.33 -3.73
C GLY A 324 -15.25 -47.31 -3.04
N ASN A 325 -14.74 -46.34 -2.29
CA ASN A 325 -15.50 -45.44 -1.44
C ASN A 325 -15.31 -44.00 -1.94
N PRO A 326 -16.38 -43.25 -2.26
CA PRO A 326 -16.23 -41.90 -2.75
C PRO A 326 -15.50 -41.02 -1.72
N ALA A 327 -14.34 -40.50 -2.11
CA ALA A 327 -13.69 -39.42 -1.40
C ALA A 327 -14.70 -38.27 -1.23
N ALA A 328 -14.94 -37.90 0.03
CA ALA A 328 -15.77 -36.77 0.40
C ALA A 328 -15.25 -35.53 -0.35
N GLY A 329 -16.11 -34.94 -1.18
CA GLY A 329 -15.77 -33.72 -1.90
C GLY A 329 -15.53 -32.57 -0.92
N PRO A 330 -14.77 -31.53 -1.32
CA PRO A 330 -14.70 -30.32 -0.53
C PRO A 330 -16.10 -29.73 -0.42
N GLY A 331 -16.63 -29.70 0.80
CA GLY A 331 -17.90 -29.07 1.13
C GLY A 331 -17.94 -27.62 0.64
N THR A 332 -19.11 -27.28 0.15
CA THR A 332 -19.61 -25.97 -0.27
C THR A 332 -19.24 -24.83 0.65
#